data_AF-A0AAN7D1C2-F1
#
_entry.id   AF-A0AAN7D1C2-F1
#
_cell.length_a   1.000
_cell.length_b   1.000
_cell.length_c   1.000
_cell.angle_alpha   90.00
_cell.angle_beta   90.00
_cell.angle_gamma   90.00
#
_symmetry.space_group_name_H-M   'P 1'
#
loop_
_entity.id
_entity.type
_entity.pdbx_description
1 polymer ?
#
loop_
_entity_poly.entity_id
_entity_poly.type
_entity_poly.pdbx_seq_one_letter_code
_entity_poly.pdbx_strand_id
1 'polypeptide(L)'
;MGWDVVRVNYLGDLGQQFGWLSVGWEQYCSDKFLQAQLLKHLLDVYVKINAEFKPEKAACKQARDEGRDTTEIKSQGLFAKHNAFLQRMEDDDEEALRYGNDPVTSASSDTTTYTLGLESTLMYAGESQVNPATVAEVEPILKEKGVY
;
A
#
# COMPACT_ATOMS: atom_id res chain seq x y z
N MET A 1 22.04 31.56 2.76
CA MET A 1 20.94 30.95 1.98
C MET A 1 21.54 30.50 0.66
N GLY A 2 21.87 29.22 0.53
CA GLY A 2 22.62 28.69 -0.62
C GLY A 2 22.73 27.17 -0.59
N TRP A 3 21.72 26.52 0.01
CA TRP A 3 21.64 25.07 0.07
C TRP A 3 20.91 24.58 -1.17
N ASP A 4 21.41 23.48 -1.73
CA ASP A 4 20.66 22.70 -2.71
C ASP A 4 19.62 21.87 -1.95
N VAL A 5 18.32 22.15 -2.18
CA VAL A 5 17.22 21.56 -1.42
C VAL A 5 16.47 20.60 -2.31
N VAL A 6 16.62 19.30 -2.03
CA VAL A 6 15.79 18.26 -2.64
C VAL A 6 14.54 18.05 -1.78
N ARG A 7 13.36 18.20 -2.40
CA ARG A 7 12.08 17.90 -1.76
C ARG A 7 11.64 16.52 -2.23
N VAL A 8 11.54 15.59 -1.28
CA VAL A 8 11.11 14.21 -1.55
C VAL A 8 9.77 13.99 -0.88
N ASN A 9 8.80 13.48 -1.63
CA ASN A 9 7.57 12.94 -1.08
C ASN A 9 7.76 11.42 -0.99
N TYR A 10 8.02 10.90 0.21
CA TYR A 10 8.20 9.47 0.44
C TYR A 10 6.85 8.84 0.80
N LEU A 11 6.19 8.28 -0.21
CA LEU A 11 4.88 7.66 -0.08
C LEU A 11 5.00 6.30 0.60
N GLY A 12 4.14 6.03 1.59
CA GLY A 12 4.07 4.72 2.26
C GLY A 12 3.29 3.70 1.44
N ASP A 13 3.63 3.55 0.16
CA ASP A 13 2.90 2.86 -0.90
C ASP A 13 2.99 1.32 -0.89
N LEU A 14 3.84 0.72 -0.04
CA LEU A 14 3.96 -0.74 0.13
C LEU A 14 3.40 -1.29 1.46
N GLY A 15 2.76 -0.46 2.30
CA GLY A 15 2.24 -0.97 3.56
C GLY A 15 0.95 -1.81 3.42
N GLN A 16 0.60 -2.56 4.48
CA GLN A 16 -0.63 -3.39 4.52
C GLN A 16 -1.89 -2.61 4.11
N GLN A 17 -1.97 -1.32 4.47
CA GLN A 17 -3.05 -0.41 4.09
C GLN A 17 -3.26 -0.29 2.57
N PHE A 18 -2.19 -0.35 1.77
CA PHE A 18 -2.27 -0.30 0.31
C PHE A 18 -2.75 -1.62 -0.26
N GLY A 19 -2.24 -2.76 0.21
CA GLY A 19 -2.72 -4.06 -0.26
C GLY A 19 -4.23 -4.26 -0.05
N TRP A 20 -4.83 -3.71 1.01
CA TRP A 20 -6.30 -3.79 1.21
C TRP A 20 -7.06 -2.97 0.16
N LEU A 21 -6.55 -1.79 -0.15
CA LEU A 21 -7.12 -0.92 -1.18
C LEU A 21 -7.02 -1.61 -2.54
N SER A 22 -5.90 -2.23 -2.87
CA SER A 22 -5.68 -2.90 -4.14
C SER A 22 -6.55 -4.15 -4.31
N VAL A 23 -6.74 -4.96 -3.27
CA VAL A 23 -7.71 -6.08 -3.28
C VAL A 23 -9.14 -5.58 -3.48
N GLY A 24 -9.50 -4.47 -2.84
CA GLY A 24 -10.80 -3.82 -3.06
C GLY A 24 -10.93 -3.27 -4.48
N TRP A 25 -9.86 -2.73 -5.03
CA TRP A 25 -9.82 -2.15 -6.36
C TRP A 25 -9.98 -3.22 -7.44
N GLU A 26 -9.28 -4.35 -7.33
CA GLU A 26 -9.45 -5.50 -8.22
C GLU A 26 -10.91 -6.05 -8.19
N GLN A 27 -11.57 -6.05 -7.03
CA GLN A 27 -12.92 -6.60 -6.88
C GLN A 27 -14.05 -5.63 -7.25
N TYR A 28 -13.84 -4.33 -7.08
CA TYR A 28 -14.91 -3.34 -7.15
C TYR A 28 -14.71 -2.25 -8.20
N CYS A 29 -13.54 -2.18 -8.84
CA CYS A 29 -13.30 -1.22 -9.90
C CYS A 29 -13.93 -1.69 -11.23
N SER A 30 -14.50 -0.75 -11.97
CA SER A 30 -14.83 -0.94 -13.39
C SER A 30 -14.29 0.23 -14.20
N ASP A 31 -13.83 -0.03 -15.42
CA ASP A 31 -13.16 0.96 -16.29
C ASP A 31 -13.96 2.27 -16.47
N LYS A 32 -15.28 2.22 -16.27
CA LYS A 32 -16.17 3.38 -16.38
C LYS A 32 -16.06 4.38 -15.22
N PHE A 33 -15.63 3.98 -14.03
CA PHE A 33 -15.55 4.88 -12.86
C PHE A 33 -14.25 5.71 -12.83
N LEU A 34 -13.22 5.28 -13.57
CA LEU A 34 -11.93 5.98 -13.65
C LEU A 34 -12.04 7.39 -14.26
N GLN A 35 -13.00 7.62 -15.16
CA GLN A 35 -13.01 8.85 -15.96
C GLN A 35 -13.75 10.04 -15.33
N ALA A 36 -14.56 9.85 -14.27
CA ALA A 36 -15.45 10.90 -13.78
C ALA A 36 -15.29 11.29 -12.29
N GLN A 37 -15.09 10.33 -11.38
CA GLN A 37 -15.01 10.59 -9.93
C GLN A 37 -14.03 9.64 -9.22
N LEU A 38 -12.80 9.54 -9.74
CA LEU A 38 -11.83 8.55 -9.29
C LEU A 38 -11.53 8.61 -7.78
N LEU A 39 -11.23 9.79 -7.23
CA LEU A 39 -10.94 9.93 -5.79
C LEU A 39 -12.10 9.49 -4.89
N LYS A 40 -13.32 9.83 -5.29
CA LYS A 40 -14.52 9.43 -4.53
C LYS A 40 -14.72 7.93 -4.61
N HIS A 41 -14.56 7.34 -5.79
CA HIS A 41 -14.66 5.91 -5.97
C HIS A 41 -13.58 5.16 -5.18
N LEU A 42 -12.36 5.70 -5.14
CA LEU A 42 -11.27 5.16 -4.34
C LEU A 42 -11.60 5.14 -2.85
N LEU A 43 -12.18 6.24 -2.34
CA LEU A 43 -12.65 6.32 -0.96
C LEU A 43 -13.79 5.31 -0.70
N ASP A 44 -14.75 5.18 -1.61
CA ASP A 44 -15.87 4.25 -1.48
C ASP A 44 -15.39 2.79 -1.42
N VAL A 45 -14.45 2.42 -2.30
CA VAL A 45 -13.81 1.10 -2.31
C VAL A 45 -13.04 0.87 -1.01
N TYR A 46 -12.26 1.85 -0.55
CA TYR A 46 -11.52 1.78 0.71
C TYR A 46 -12.45 1.56 1.90
N VAL A 47 -13.56 2.31 2.02
CA VAL A 47 -14.52 2.15 3.12
C VAL A 47 -15.17 0.77 3.08
N LYS A 48 -15.54 0.31 1.88
CA LYS A 48 -16.20 -0.99 1.70
C LYS A 48 -15.30 -2.16 2.10
N ILE A 49 -14.08 -2.21 1.57
CA ILE A 49 -13.15 -3.31 1.89
C ILE A 49 -12.76 -3.32 3.37
N ASN A 50 -12.59 -2.14 3.99
CA ASN A 50 -12.33 -2.05 5.42
C ASN A 50 -13.50 -2.52 6.28
N ALA A 51 -14.74 -2.28 5.85
CA ALA A 51 -15.93 -2.76 6.55
C ALA A 51 -16.03 -4.29 6.49
N GLU A 52 -15.76 -4.89 5.32
CA GLU A 52 -15.73 -6.34 5.13
C GLU A 52 -14.59 -7.01 5.89
N PHE A 53 -13.44 -6.32 6.02
CA PHE A 53 -12.28 -6.82 6.74
C PHE A 53 -12.36 -6.69 8.26
N LYS A 54 -13.19 -5.77 8.77
CA LYS A 54 -13.39 -5.52 10.20
C LYS A 54 -13.62 -6.79 11.05
N PRO A 55 -14.49 -7.75 10.68
CA PRO A 55 -14.67 -8.99 11.43
C PRO A 55 -13.41 -9.86 11.49
N GLU A 56 -12.72 -10.06 10.36
CA GLU A 56 -11.47 -10.85 10.32
C GLU A 56 -10.36 -10.20 11.15
N LYS A 57 -10.24 -8.87 11.08
CA LYS A 57 -9.30 -8.10 11.90
C LYS A 57 -9.62 -8.21 13.40
N ALA A 58 -10.90 -8.18 13.77
CA ALA A 58 -11.33 -8.35 15.16
C ALA A 58 -11.03 -9.77 15.66
N ALA A 59 -11.30 -10.80 14.86
CA ALA A 59 -10.98 -12.18 15.18
C ALA A 59 -9.47 -12.40 15.35
N CYS A 60 -8.65 -11.85 14.45
CA CYS A 60 -7.20 -11.92 14.54
C CYS A 60 -6.66 -11.18 15.78
N LYS A 61 -7.24 -10.02 16.11
CA LYS A 61 -6.87 -9.26 17.32
C LYS A 61 -7.22 -10.05 18.58
N GLN A 62 -8.44 -10.60 18.65
CA GLN A 62 -8.89 -11.40 19.78
C GLN A 62 -8.01 -12.64 19.98
N ALA A 63 -7.69 -13.37 18.91
CA ALA A 63 -6.79 -14.52 18.98
C ALA A 63 -5.40 -14.12 19.51
N ARG A 64 -4.86 -12.97 19.07
CA ARG A 64 -3.59 -12.45 19.59
C ARG A 64 -3.66 -12.07 21.06
N ASP A 65 -4.72 -11.40 21.49
CA ASP A 65 -4.92 -10.98 22.88
C ASP A 65 -5.09 -12.20 23.81
N GLU A 66 -5.60 -13.31 23.28
CA GLU A 66 -5.73 -14.60 23.97
C GLU A 66 -4.49 -15.51 23.83
N GLY A 67 -3.41 -15.05 23.17
CA GLY A 67 -2.19 -15.83 22.95
C GLY A 67 -2.36 -17.03 22.02
N ARG A 68 -3.43 -17.07 21.23
CA ARG A 68 -3.71 -18.11 20.24
C ARG A 68 -3.00 -17.82 18.92
N ASP A 69 -2.75 -18.88 18.16
CA ASP A 69 -2.15 -18.76 16.83
C ASP A 69 -3.12 -18.04 15.87
N THR A 70 -2.57 -17.08 15.12
CA THR A 70 -3.30 -16.28 14.13
C THR A 70 -3.08 -16.77 12.70
N THR A 71 -2.23 -17.79 12.52
CA THR A 71 -1.82 -18.30 11.21
C THR A 71 -3.01 -18.81 10.40
N GLU A 72 -3.91 -19.59 11.01
CA GLU A 72 -5.12 -20.08 10.33
C GLU A 72 -6.02 -18.93 9.88
N ILE A 73 -6.24 -17.94 10.75
CA ILE A 73 -7.07 -16.76 10.44
C ILE A 73 -6.48 -15.95 9.28
N LYS A 74 -5.16 -15.79 9.26
CA LYS A 74 -4.44 -15.06 8.21
C LYS A 74 -4.27 -15.84 6.90
N SER A 75 -4.43 -17.16 6.94
CA SER A 75 -4.31 -18.03 5.77
C SER A 75 -5.61 -18.13 4.96
N GLN A 76 -6.68 -17.49 5.40
CA GLN A 76 -8.01 -17.59 4.80
C GLN A 76 -8.62 -16.20 4.57
N GLY A 77 -9.78 -16.17 3.90
CA GLY A 77 -10.59 -14.96 3.77
C GLY A 77 -9.90 -13.81 3.02
N LEU A 78 -10.11 -12.59 3.51
CA LEU A 78 -9.52 -11.38 2.95
C LEU A 78 -8.01 -11.32 3.19
N PHE A 79 -7.50 -11.86 4.31
CA PHE A 79 -6.06 -11.95 4.54
C PHE A 79 -5.32 -12.77 3.47
N ALA A 80 -5.88 -13.92 3.07
CA ALA A 80 -5.28 -14.73 2.02
C ALA A 80 -5.24 -14.00 0.68
N LYS A 81 -6.34 -13.32 0.31
CA LYS A 81 -6.42 -12.52 -0.93
C LYS A 81 -5.42 -11.36 -0.93
N HIS A 82 -5.25 -10.71 0.22
CA HIS A 82 -4.27 -9.64 0.40
C HIS A 82 -2.84 -10.12 0.21
N ASN A 83 -2.46 -11.20 0.89
CA ASN A 83 -1.12 -11.76 0.75
C ASN A 83 -0.85 -12.24 -0.69
N ALA A 84 -1.85 -12.88 -1.32
CA ALA A 84 -1.72 -13.31 -2.71
C ALA A 84 -1.57 -12.13 -3.68
N PHE A 85 -2.25 -11.02 -3.42
CA PHE A 85 -2.11 -9.81 -4.22
C PHE A 85 -0.71 -9.19 -4.07
N LEU A 86 -0.21 -9.08 -2.83
CA LEU A 86 1.15 -8.59 -2.57
C LEU A 86 2.21 -9.48 -3.25
N GLN A 87 2.05 -10.81 -3.16
CA GLN A 87 2.95 -11.74 -3.86
C GLN A 87 2.94 -11.49 -5.38
N ARG A 88 1.77 -11.30 -5.98
CA ARG A 88 1.67 -10.98 -7.42
C ARG A 88 2.36 -9.66 -7.78
N MET A 89 2.30 -8.65 -6.90
CA MET A 89 3.04 -7.41 -7.11
C MET A 89 4.56 -7.62 -7.02
N GLU A 90 5.04 -8.45 -6.08
CA GLU A 90 6.46 -8.83 -5.98
C GLU A 90 6.94 -9.64 -7.19
N ASP A 91 6.04 -10.43 -7.79
CA ASP A 91 6.30 -11.25 -8.97
C ASP A 91 6.16 -10.48 -10.31
N ASP A 92 6.04 -9.14 -10.27
CA ASP A 92 5.86 -8.26 -11.44
C ASP A 92 4.63 -8.58 -12.32
N ASP A 93 3.52 -9.04 -11.71
CA ASP A 93 2.25 -9.28 -12.43
C ASP A 93 1.64 -7.96 -12.95
N GLU A 94 1.50 -7.83 -14.27
CA GLU A 94 1.05 -6.59 -14.92
C GLU A 94 -0.34 -6.10 -14.44
N GLU A 95 -1.28 -7.02 -14.21
CA GLU A 95 -2.62 -6.66 -13.73
C GLU A 95 -2.58 -6.21 -12.26
N ALA A 96 -1.84 -6.89 -11.40
CA ALA A 96 -1.66 -6.49 -10.00
C ALA A 96 -0.94 -5.13 -9.90
N LEU A 97 0.08 -4.89 -10.72
CA LEU A 97 0.76 -3.61 -10.81
C LEU A 97 -0.17 -2.51 -11.32
N ARG A 98 -1.01 -2.77 -12.32
CA ARG A 98 -2.02 -1.81 -12.81
C ARG A 98 -2.98 -1.43 -11.69
N TYR A 99 -3.60 -2.42 -11.04
CA TYR A 99 -4.56 -2.17 -9.97
C TYR A 99 -3.92 -1.59 -8.68
N GLY A 100 -2.64 -1.87 -8.44
CA GLY A 100 -1.88 -1.32 -7.32
C GLY A 100 -1.40 0.12 -7.54
N ASN A 101 -0.90 0.43 -8.74
CA ASN A 101 -0.22 1.70 -9.03
C ASN A 101 -1.15 2.80 -9.55
N ASP A 102 -2.21 2.47 -10.29
CA ASP A 102 -3.13 3.46 -10.87
C ASP A 102 -3.79 4.35 -9.79
N PRO A 103 -4.29 3.80 -8.66
CA PRO A 103 -4.87 4.63 -7.60
C PRO A 103 -3.87 5.57 -6.93
N VAL A 104 -2.64 5.10 -6.69
CA VAL A 104 -1.57 5.86 -6.04
C VAL A 104 -1.10 6.98 -6.95
N THR A 105 -0.81 6.63 -8.21
CA THR A 105 -0.39 7.58 -9.23
C THR A 105 -1.45 8.65 -9.43
N SER A 106 -2.71 8.26 -9.58
CA SER A 106 -3.76 9.23 -9.83
C SER A 106 -4.06 10.10 -8.61
N ALA A 107 -4.09 9.55 -7.38
CA ALA A 107 -4.29 10.34 -6.17
C ALA A 107 -3.10 11.29 -5.90
N SER A 108 -1.88 10.87 -6.21
CA SER A 108 -0.67 11.68 -6.04
C SER A 108 -0.53 12.77 -7.11
N SER A 109 -1.12 12.57 -8.29
CA SER A 109 -1.13 13.54 -9.40
C SER A 109 -2.18 14.64 -9.23
N ASP A 110 -3.09 14.51 -8.26
CA ASP A 110 -4.10 15.52 -7.96
C ASP A 110 -3.43 16.73 -7.26
N THR A 111 -2.82 17.60 -8.06
CA THR A 111 -2.07 18.80 -7.64
C THR A 111 -2.91 19.79 -6.82
N THR A 112 -4.23 19.66 -6.86
CA THR A 112 -5.20 20.53 -6.20
C THR A 112 -5.07 20.49 -4.67
N THR A 113 -4.57 19.40 -4.08
CA THR A 113 -4.34 19.30 -2.62
C THR A 113 -3.04 20.00 -2.20
N TYR A 114 -2.06 20.14 -3.10
CA TYR A 114 -0.78 20.81 -2.84
C TYR A 114 -0.86 22.35 -2.95
N THR A 115 -2.04 22.89 -3.23
CA THR A 115 -2.37 24.33 -3.28
C THR A 115 -2.31 25.04 -1.91
N LEU A 116 -1.51 24.53 -0.98
CA LEU A 116 -1.12 25.14 0.30
C LEU A 116 0.28 25.78 0.22
N GLY A 117 0.68 26.24 -0.96
CA GLY A 117 1.97 26.91 -1.20
C GLY A 117 3.17 25.96 -1.30
N LEU A 118 2.94 24.66 -1.50
CA LEU A 118 3.99 23.68 -1.79
C LEU A 118 4.03 23.47 -3.31
N GLU A 119 4.95 24.15 -4.00
CA GLU A 119 5.15 23.91 -5.44
C GLU A 119 5.61 22.46 -5.69
N SER A 120 5.05 21.87 -6.75
CA SER A 120 5.04 20.45 -7.12
C SER A 120 6.39 19.90 -7.62
N THR A 121 7.51 20.43 -7.17
CA THR A 121 8.85 19.87 -7.48
C THR A 121 9.25 18.83 -6.44
N LEU A 122 8.35 17.87 -6.18
CA LEU A 122 8.59 16.76 -5.28
C LEU A 122 9.04 15.57 -6.14
N MET A 123 10.26 15.08 -5.92
CA MET A 123 10.59 13.73 -6.38
C MET A 123 9.65 12.77 -5.65
N TYR A 124 8.84 12.03 -6.40
CA TYR A 124 8.01 10.97 -5.86
C TYR A 124 8.90 9.76 -5.60
N ALA A 125 9.13 9.48 -4.33
CA ALA A 125 9.74 8.26 -3.86
C ALA A 125 8.72 7.46 -3.06
N GLY A 126 8.91 6.16 -2.95
CA GLY A 126 8.03 5.31 -2.16
C GLY A 126 8.81 4.14 -1.60
N GLU A 127 8.19 3.43 -0.66
CA GLU A 127 8.68 2.11 -0.24
C GLU A 127 8.81 1.18 -1.45
N SER A 128 7.92 1.32 -2.44
CA SER A 128 7.97 0.59 -3.73
C SER A 128 9.25 0.76 -4.54
N GLN A 129 9.97 1.88 -4.33
CA GLN A 129 11.20 2.18 -5.05
C GLN A 129 12.46 1.73 -4.31
N VAL A 130 12.32 1.13 -3.13
CA VAL A 130 13.46 0.58 -2.39
C VAL A 130 13.96 -0.65 -3.13
N ASN A 131 15.21 -0.59 -3.59
CA ASN A 131 15.84 -1.69 -4.31
C ASN A 131 15.97 -2.94 -3.40
N PRO A 132 15.43 -4.10 -3.79
CA PRO A 132 15.55 -5.35 -3.03
C PRO A 132 17.00 -5.74 -2.73
N ALA A 133 17.95 -5.42 -3.63
CA ALA A 133 19.37 -5.67 -3.42
C ALA A 133 19.93 -4.89 -2.22
N THR A 134 19.46 -3.65 -2.00
CA THR A 134 19.85 -2.84 -0.85
C THR A 134 19.31 -3.43 0.45
N VAL A 135 18.09 -3.98 0.43
CA VAL A 135 17.51 -4.66 1.61
C VAL A 135 18.32 -5.91 1.96
N ALA A 136 18.64 -6.73 0.97
CA ALA A 136 19.44 -7.94 1.14
C ALA A 136 20.87 -7.68 1.64
N GLU A 137 21.44 -6.50 1.32
CA GLU A 137 22.74 -6.06 1.81
C GLU A 137 22.67 -5.57 3.27
N VAL A 138 21.63 -4.81 3.63
CA VAL A 138 21.52 -4.18 4.96
C VAL A 138 21.13 -5.18 6.05
N GLU A 139 20.29 -6.17 5.74
CA GLU A 139 19.84 -7.19 6.70
C GLU A 139 20.99 -7.92 7.42
N PRO A 140 22.03 -8.47 6.74
CA PRO A 140 23.15 -9.12 7.43
C PRO A 140 23.97 -8.13 8.27
N ILE A 141 24.12 -6.88 7.83
CA ILE A 141 24.86 -5.83 8.56
C ILE A 141 24.17 -5.51 9.88
N LEU A 142 22.83 -5.45 9.89
CA LEU A 142 22.04 -5.20 11.11
C LEU A 142 22.15 -6.38 12.09
N LYS A 143 22.11 -7.62 11.59
CA LYS A 143 22.31 -8.83 12.41
C LYS A 143 23.70 -8.88 13.02
N GLU A 144 24.75 -8.56 12.25
CA GLU A 144 26.13 -8.51 12.72
C GLU A 144 26.33 -7.47 13.83
N LYS A 145 25.64 -6.33 13.73
CA LYS A 145 25.67 -5.25 14.74
C LYS A 145 24.77 -5.50 15.95
N GLY A 146 24.02 -6.61 15.98
CA GLY A 146 23.16 -6.97 17.11
C GLY A 146 21.96 -6.04 17.31
N VAL A 147 21.50 -5.39 16.25
CA VAL A 147 20.38 -4.42 16.25
C VAL A 147 19.16 -4.90 15.47
N TYR A 148 19.15 -6.16 15.05
CA TYR A 148 18.05 -6.82 14.35
C TYR A 148 17.08 -7.49 15.33
#